data_AF-A0A3M1UKZ5-F1
#
_entry.id   AF-A0A3M1UKZ5-F1
#
_cell.length_a   1.000
_cell.length_b   1.000
_cell.length_c   1.000
_cell.angle_alpha   90.00
_cell.angle_beta   90.00
_cell.angle_gamma   90.00
#
_symmetry.space_group_name_H-M   'P 1'
#
loop_
_entity.id
_entity.type
_entity.pdbx_description
1 polymer ?
#
loop_
_entity_poly.entity_id
_entity_poly.type
_entity_poly.pdbx_seq_one_letter_code
_entity_poly.pdbx_strand_id
1 'polypeptide(L)'
;MALAAAGIELRSLTPSRAVFRFTGPFEGREVRWEARLRRLAPDSRAPQYLEVGRPEAGCVPIEIGLRIPRVDRAAVLKTVIMVRNYRRLRTGRHEWNP
;
A
#
# COMPACT_ATOMS: atom_id res chain seq x y z
N MET A 1 17.58 -1.31 -8.02
CA MET A 1 17.73 0.05 -8.57
C MET A 1 16.39 0.80 -8.66
N ALA A 2 15.32 0.27 -9.31
CA ALA A 2 14.08 1.03 -9.56
C ALA A 2 13.29 1.59 -8.35
N LEU A 3 13.14 0.84 -7.24
CA LEU A 3 12.31 1.29 -6.10
C LEU A 3 12.93 2.49 -5.34
N ALA A 4 14.24 2.47 -5.14
CA ALA A 4 14.94 3.56 -4.45
C ALA A 4 14.85 4.87 -5.25
N ALA A 5 15.00 4.80 -6.58
CA ALA A 5 14.84 5.96 -7.47
C ALA A 5 13.42 6.56 -7.41
N ALA A 6 12.40 5.76 -7.06
CA ALA A 6 11.02 6.21 -6.89
C ALA A 6 10.71 6.74 -5.46
N GLY A 7 11.72 6.84 -4.59
CA GLY A 7 11.56 7.24 -3.19
C GLY A 7 10.89 6.17 -2.33
N ILE A 8 11.03 4.89 -2.70
CA ILE A 8 10.42 3.76 -1.99
C ILE A 8 11.51 3.03 -1.18
N GLU A 9 11.40 3.10 0.13
CA GLU A 9 12.24 2.39 1.10
C GLU A 9 11.62 1.01 1.38
N LEU A 10 12.08 -0.02 0.66
CA LEU A 10 11.64 -1.40 0.88
C LEU A 10 12.36 -2.00 2.10
N ARG A 11 11.59 -2.43 3.10
CA ARG A 11 12.10 -3.04 4.35
C ARG A 11 12.10 -4.56 4.32
N SER A 12 11.07 -5.15 3.74
CA SER A 12 10.91 -6.59 3.61
C SER A 12 10.08 -6.92 2.38
N LEU A 13 10.41 -8.02 1.70
CA LEU A 13 9.71 -8.52 0.53
C LEU A 13 9.74 -10.05 0.52
N THR A 14 8.56 -10.65 0.54
CA THR A 14 8.32 -12.08 0.30
C THR A 14 7.25 -12.24 -0.78
N PRO A 15 7.06 -13.44 -1.36
CA PRO A 15 6.01 -13.66 -2.34
C PRO A 15 4.58 -13.40 -1.85
N SER A 16 4.35 -13.34 -0.53
CA SER A 16 3.03 -13.12 0.07
C SER A 16 2.87 -11.74 0.71
N ARG A 17 3.97 -11.02 0.98
CA ARG A 17 3.91 -9.75 1.73
C ARG A 17 5.07 -8.82 1.41
N ALA A 18 4.84 -7.53 1.50
CA ALA A 18 5.89 -6.52 1.54
C ALA A 18 5.65 -5.50 2.67
N VAL A 19 6.75 -4.96 3.20
CA VAL A 19 6.75 -3.81 4.11
C VAL A 19 7.65 -2.75 3.51
N PHE A 20 7.14 -1.54 3.31
CA PHE A 20 7.88 -0.45 2.67
C PHE A 20 7.37 0.91 3.12
N ARG A 21 8.19 1.93 2.90
CA ARG A 21 7.84 3.34 3.16
C ARG A 21 8.00 4.15 1.88
N PHE A 22 7.19 5.18 1.75
CA PHE A 22 7.28 6.15 0.64
C PHE A 22 6.57 7.45 1.05
N THR A 23 6.83 8.53 0.32
CA THR A 23 6.08 9.79 0.47
C THR A 23 4.96 9.90 -0.56
N GLY A 24 3.85 10.51 -0.18
CA GLY A 24 2.74 10.79 -1.08
C GLY A 24 1.64 11.64 -0.45
N PRO A 25 0.69 12.12 -1.26
CA PRO A 25 -0.40 12.96 -0.78
C PRO A 25 -1.38 12.17 0.09
N PHE A 26 -1.85 12.80 1.16
CA PHE A 26 -2.96 12.34 1.99
C PHE A 26 -3.70 13.55 2.58
N GLU A 27 -5.00 13.66 2.33
CA GLU A 27 -5.86 14.73 2.87
C GLU A 27 -5.31 16.16 2.67
N GLY A 28 -4.69 16.43 1.52
CA GLY A 28 -4.19 17.76 1.16
C GLY A 28 -2.77 18.09 1.64
N ARG A 29 -2.08 17.14 2.28
CA ARG A 29 -0.67 17.27 2.68
C ARG A 29 0.18 16.11 2.18
N GLU A 30 1.48 16.34 2.04
CA GLU A 30 2.43 15.26 1.83
C GLU A 30 2.70 14.54 3.16
N VAL A 31 2.65 13.21 3.16
CA VAL A 31 2.91 12.38 4.35
C VAL A 31 3.90 11.28 4.04
N ARG A 32 4.53 10.74 5.09
CA ARG A 32 5.27 9.48 5.01
C ARG A 32 4.34 8.32 5.27
N TRP A 33 4.22 7.41 4.31
CA TRP A 33 3.44 6.19 4.45
C TRP A 33 4.29 5.08 5.06
N GLU A 34 3.69 4.32 5.98
CA GLU A 34 4.19 3.02 6.41
C GLU A 34 3.26 1.93 5.88
N ALA A 35 3.65 1.30 4.77
CA ALA A 35 2.79 0.43 4.00
C ALA A 35 3.07 -1.06 4.23
N ARG A 36 1.99 -1.82 4.32
CA ARG A 36 1.99 -3.28 4.37
C ARG A 36 1.14 -3.80 3.22
N LEU A 37 1.78 -4.38 2.21
CA LEU A 37 1.08 -5.05 1.11
C LEU A 37 0.99 -6.54 1.41
N ARG A 38 -0.20 -7.13 1.30
CA ARG A 38 -0.45 -8.56 1.48
C ARG A 38 -1.16 -9.13 0.26
N ARG A 39 -0.73 -10.32 -0.14
CA ARG A 39 -1.43 -11.13 -1.13
C ARG A 39 -2.66 -11.77 -0.48
N LEU A 40 -3.84 -11.55 -1.06
CA LEU A 40 -5.04 -12.30 -0.73
C LEU A 40 -5.05 -13.63 -1.49
N ALA A 41 -5.59 -14.68 -0.87
CA ALA A 41 -5.75 -15.95 -1.55
C ALA A 41 -6.68 -15.79 -2.77
N PRO A 42 -6.38 -16.42 -3.93
CA PRO A 42 -7.19 -16.30 -5.14
C PRO A 42 -8.66 -16.64 -4.89
N ASP A 43 -8.90 -17.72 -4.15
CA ASP A 43 -10.22 -18.27 -3.85
C ASP A 43 -10.88 -17.60 -2.62
N SER A 44 -10.24 -16.58 -2.05
CA SER A 44 -10.83 -15.84 -0.94
C SER A 44 -11.99 -14.98 -1.43
N ARG A 45 -13.13 -15.11 -0.74
CA ARG A 45 -14.26 -14.19 -0.83
C ARG A 45 -13.97 -12.84 -0.17
N ALA A 46 -12.83 -12.68 0.50
CA ALA A 46 -12.45 -11.41 1.09
C ALA A 46 -12.28 -10.34 -0.01
N PRO A 47 -12.85 -9.13 0.19
CA PRO A 47 -12.66 -8.04 -0.75
C PRO A 47 -11.20 -7.57 -0.74
N GLN A 48 -10.78 -6.99 -1.86
CA GLN A 48 -9.53 -6.24 -1.87
C GLN A 48 -9.74 -4.96 -1.06
N TYR A 49 -8.70 -4.50 -0.37
CA TYR A 49 -8.86 -3.39 0.57
C TYR A 49 -7.64 -2.48 0.68
N LEU A 50 -7.91 -1.23 1.07
CA LEU A 50 -6.97 -0.26 1.63
C LEU A 50 -7.49 0.11 3.01
N GLU A 51 -6.70 -0.14 4.04
CA GLU A 51 -7.00 0.26 5.40
C GLU A 51 -5.99 1.29 5.85
N VAL A 52 -6.42 2.54 5.96
CA VAL A 52 -5.59 3.65 6.41
C VAL A 52 -5.81 3.82 7.91
N GLY A 53 -4.77 3.58 8.69
CA GLY A 53 -4.81 3.79 10.13
C GLY A 53 -4.65 5.26 10.51
N ARG A 54 -4.71 5.53 11.81
CA ARG A 54 -4.51 6.88 12.33
C ARG A 54 -3.03 7.31 12.14
N PRO A 55 -2.78 8.55 11.71
CA PRO A 55 -1.42 9.10 11.69
C PRO A 55 -0.79 9.08 13.08
N GLU A 56 0.45 8.61 13.18
CA GLU A 56 1.22 8.54 14.42
C GLU A 56 2.67 8.93 14.14
N ALA A 57 3.24 9.82 14.98
CA ALA A 57 4.64 10.25 14.89
C ALA A 57 5.11 10.67 13.48
N GLY A 58 4.25 11.36 12.72
CA GLY A 58 4.57 11.84 11.36
C GLY A 58 4.51 10.77 10.25
N CYS A 59 4.05 9.55 10.58
CA CYS A 59 3.79 8.50 9.60
C CYS A 59 2.29 8.16 9.54
N VAL A 60 1.82 7.75 8.36
CA VAL A 60 0.46 7.25 8.17
C VAL A 60 0.55 5.76 7.84
N PRO A 61 0.07 4.86 8.73
CA PRO A 61 0.06 3.44 8.44
C PRO A 61 -1.01 3.12 7.40
N ILE A 62 -0.67 2.26 6.45
CA ILE A 62 -1.62 1.74 5.45
C ILE A 62 -1.43 0.24 5.24
N GLU A 63 -2.51 -0.52 5.34
CA GLU A 63 -2.54 -1.93 4.97
C GLU A 63 -3.29 -2.11 3.65
N ILE A 64 -2.72 -2.89 2.75
CA ILE A 64 -3.25 -3.13 1.41
C ILE A 64 -3.37 -4.64 1.21
N GLY A 65 -4.60 -5.11 0.97
CA GLY A 65 -4.86 -6.49 0.55
C GLY A 65 -5.24 -6.55 -0.92
N LEU A 66 -4.41 -7.17 -1.76
CA LEU A 66 -4.68 -7.33 -3.20
C LEU A 66 -4.74 -8.80 -3.61
N ARG A 67 -5.62 -9.11 -4.57
CA ARG A 67 -5.67 -10.41 -5.24
C ARG A 67 -4.69 -10.38 -6.43
N ILE A 68 -3.44 -10.72 -6.14
CA ILE A 68 -2.33 -10.75 -7.11
C ILE A 68 -1.61 -12.10 -7.04
N PRO A 69 -0.95 -12.55 -8.12
CA PRO A 69 -0.28 -13.85 -8.13
C PRO A 69 0.87 -13.93 -7.11
N ARG A 70 1.64 -12.85 -6.97
CA ARG A 70 2.75 -12.73 -6.00
C ARG A 70 2.98 -11.27 -5.64
N VAL A 71 3.52 -11.04 -4.44
CA VAL A 71 4.06 -9.74 -4.05
C VAL A 71 5.51 -9.67 -4.53
N ASP A 72 5.78 -8.77 -5.46
CA ASP A 72 7.11 -8.47 -5.99
C ASP A 72 7.33 -6.95 -6.10
N ARG A 73 8.49 -6.54 -6.62
CA ARG A 73 8.83 -5.11 -6.77
C ARG A 73 7.86 -4.37 -7.71
N ALA A 74 7.33 -5.04 -8.73
CA ALA A 74 6.37 -4.44 -9.64
C ALA A 74 5.01 -4.24 -8.94
N ALA A 75 4.59 -5.20 -8.11
CA ALA A 75 3.41 -5.05 -7.26
C ALA A 75 3.56 -3.86 -6.30
N VAL A 76 4.69 -3.72 -5.61
CA VAL A 76 4.99 -2.57 -4.72
C VAL A 76 4.89 -1.25 -5.48
N LEU A 77 5.51 -1.15 -6.66
CA LEU A 77 5.47 0.08 -7.47
C LEU A 77 4.03 0.43 -7.88
N LYS A 78 3.25 -0.54 -8.37
CA LYS A 78 1.84 -0.34 -8.73
C LYS A 78 1.00 0.10 -7.53
N THR A 79 1.23 -0.49 -6.35
CA THR A 79 0.56 -0.08 -5.12
C THR A 79 0.89 1.36 -4.74
N VAL A 80 2.15 1.79 -4.83
CA VAL A 80 2.54 3.19 -4.55
C VAL A 80 1.89 4.15 -5.53
N ILE A 81 1.87 3.83 -6.83
CA ILE A 81 1.20 4.64 -7.86
C ILE A 81 -0.29 4.74 -7.56
N MET A 82 -0.94 3.63 -7.21
CA MET A 82 -2.36 3.60 -6.84
C MET A 82 -2.64 4.50 -5.63
N VAL A 83 -1.88 4.34 -4.53
CA VAL A 83 -2.09 5.14 -3.31
C VAL A 83 -1.89 6.63 -3.58
N ARG A 84 -0.84 7.01 -4.34
CA ARG A 84 -0.59 8.42 -4.69
C ARG A 84 -1.70 9.05 -5.53
N ASN A 85 -2.40 8.25 -6.34
CA ASN A 85 -3.47 8.73 -7.22
C ASN A 85 -4.88 8.58 -6.62
N TYR A 86 -5.03 7.90 -5.48
CA TYR A 86 -6.35 7.64 -4.90
C TYR A 86 -6.89 8.86 -4.15
N ARG A 87 -7.56 9.76 -4.88
CA ARG A 87 -8.05 11.05 -4.34
C ARG A 87 -9.09 10.93 -3.22
N ARG A 88 -9.75 9.77 -3.10
CA ARG A 88 -10.79 9.51 -2.08
C ARG A 88 -10.22 8.82 -0.83
N LEU A 89 -8.90 8.70 -0.73
CA LEU A 89 -8.27 8.03 0.40
C LEU A 89 -8.53 8.84 1.68
N ARG A 90 -9.11 8.17 2.67
CA ARG A 90 -9.40 8.70 4.01
C ARG A 90 -9.02 7.66 5.05
N THR A 91 -8.88 8.08 6.30
CA THR A 91 -8.73 7.14 7.43
C THR A 91 -9.88 6.13 7.43
N GLY A 92 -9.59 4.88 7.75
CA GLY A 92 -10.54 3.77 7.74
C GLY A 92 -10.31 2.81 6.57
N ARG A 93 -11.28 1.91 6.39
CA ARG A 93 -11.20 0.79 5.45
C ARG A 93 -12.01 1.07 4.19
N HIS A 94 -11.34 0.92 3.05
CA HIS A 94 -11.89 1.07 1.71
C HIS A 94 -11.82 -0.29 1.04
N GLU A 95 -12.96 -0.85 0.69
CA GLU A 95 -13.05 -2.18 0.09
C GLU A 95 -13.58 -2.10 -1.34
N TRP A 96 -13.12 -3.00 -2.18
CA TRP A 96 -13.66 -3.20 -3.51
C TRP A 96 -13.64 -4.69 -3.88
N ASN A 97 -14.69 -5.10 -4.55
CA ASN A 97 -14.71 -6.34 -5.30
C ASN A 97 -14.51 -6.01 -6.78
N PRO A 98 -13.71 -6.80 -7.50
CA PRO A 98 -13.75 -6.80 -8.96
C PRO A 98 -15.12 -7.27 -9.46
#